data_AF-A0A3P6B6F9-F1
#
_entry.id   AF-A0A3P6B6F9-F1
#
_cell.length_a   1.000
_cell.length_b   1.000
_cell.length_c   1.000
_cell.angle_alpha   90.00
_cell.angle_beta   90.00
_cell.angle_gamma   90.00
#
_symmetry.space_group_name_H-M   'P 1'
#
loop_
_entity.id
_entity.type
_entity.pdbx_description
1 polymer ?
#
loop_
_entity_poly.entity_id
_entity_poly.type
_entity_poly.pdbx_seq_one_letter_code
_entity_poly.pdbx_strand_id
1 'polypeptide(L)' 'SLTLLRKLATHTTVYFLWKQRNNLIHNQISLPPATVFRAIDREVRNIIPARRHRKNFDSLMVMWLS' A
#
# COMPACT_ATOMS: atom_id res chain seq x y z
N SER A 1 -0.91 -16.26 -5.97
CA SER A 1 -1.65 -15.06 -5.51
C SER A 1 -1.11 -14.47 -4.21
N LEU A 2 -0.93 -15.25 -3.13
CA LEU A 2 -0.43 -14.74 -1.83
C LEU A 2 0.95 -14.05 -1.90
N THR A 3 1.92 -14.63 -2.60
CA THR A 3 3.25 -14.02 -2.78
C THR A 3 3.19 -12.67 -3.47
N LEU A 4 2.27 -12.51 -4.43
CA LEU A 4 2.06 -11.24 -5.14
C LEU A 4 1.43 -10.20 -4.21
N LEU A 5 0.44 -10.59 -3.41
CA LEU A 5 -0.17 -9.70 -2.41
C LEU A 5 0.87 -9.23 -1.39
N ARG A 6 1.70 -10.13 -0.87
CA ARG A 6 2.79 -9.79 0.07
C ARG A 6 3.78 -8.81 -0.56
N LYS A 7 4.24 -9.07 -1.79
CA LYS A 7 5.14 -8.15 -2.52
C LYS A 7 4.51 -6.77 -2.70
N LEU A 8 3.23 -6.72 -3.06
CA LEU A 8 2.49 -5.47 -3.18
C LEU A 8 2.42 -4.74 -1.83
N ALA A 9 1.93 -5.40 -0.79
CA ALA A 9 1.81 -4.81 0.54
C ALA A 9 3.16 -4.32 1.09
N THR A 10 4.23 -5.11 0.92
CA THR A 10 5.59 -4.72 1.31
C THR A 10 6.05 -3.49 0.53
N HIS A 11 5.90 -3.48 -0.80
CA HIS A 11 6.30 -2.34 -1.62
C HIS A 11 5.58 -1.05 -1.19
N THR A 12 4.25 -1.12 -1.05
CA THR A 12 3.44 0.03 -0.63
C THR A 12 3.82 0.51 0.77
N THR A 13 4.03 -0.41 1.71
CA THR A 13 4.42 -0.07 3.09
C THR A 13 5.79 0.63 3.13
N VAL A 14 6.80 0.08 2.47
CA VAL A 14 8.14 0.67 2.41
C VAL A 14 8.09 2.07 1.78
N TYR A 15 7.34 2.24 0.69
CA TYR A 15 7.16 3.53 0.04
C TYR A 15 6.54 4.58 0.99
N PHE A 16 5.46 4.24 1.70
CA PHE A 16 4.80 5.20 2.59
C PHE A 16 5.62 5.51 3.85
N LEU A 17 6.38 4.56 4.38
CA LEU A 17 7.32 4.81 5.47
C LEU A 17 8.45 5.75 5.05
N TRP A 18 9.04 5.50 3.88
CA TRP A 18 10.06 6.38 3.30
C TRP A 18 9.48 7.79 3.05
N LYS A 19 8.28 7.89 2.48
CA LYS A 19 7.59 9.16 2.25
C LYS A 19 7.36 9.92 3.54
N GLN A 20 6.93 9.23 4.60
CA GLN A 20 6.68 9.86 5.89
C GLN A 20 7.97 10.33 6.57
N ARG A 21 9.04 9.52 6.51
CA ARG A 21 10.37 9.95 6.95
C ARG A 21 10.81 11.23 6.24
N ASN A 22 10.63 11.30 4.93
CA ASN A 22 11.00 12.48 4.15
C ASN A 22 10.13 13.70 4.49
N ASN A 23 8.84 13.51 4.74
CA ASN A 23 7.95 14.59 5.16
C ASN A 23 8.40 15.18 6.51
N LEU A 24 8.86 14.33 7.42
CA LEU A 24 9.43 14.77 8.69
C LEU A 24 10.75 15.53 8.50
N ILE A 25 11.65 15.03 7.64
CA ILE A 25 12.96 15.66 7.39
C ILE A 25 12.83 17.02 6.69
N HIS A 26 12.00 17.10 5.65
CA HIS A 26 11.95 18.28 4.77
C HIS A 26 10.87 19.28 5.15
N ASN A 27 9.73 18.81 5.68
CA ASN A 27 8.59 19.67 5.99
C ASN A 27 8.32 19.78 7.49
N GLN A 28 9.08 19.06 8.34
CA GLN A 28 8.84 18.97 9.79
C GLN A 28 7.42 18.49 10.15
N ILE A 29 6.76 17.77 9.23
CA ILE A 29 5.40 17.26 9.43
C ILE A 29 5.46 15.78 9.79
N SER A 30 5.00 15.48 11.00
CA SER A 30 4.77 14.10 11.44
C SER A 30 3.31 13.72 11.25
N LEU A 31 3.03 12.77 10.36
CA LEU A 31 1.71 12.19 10.20
C LEU A 31 1.49 11.11 11.26
N PRO A 32 0.29 11.07 11.88
CA PRO A 32 -0.06 9.97 12.78
C PRO A 32 0.06 8.61 12.07
N PRO A 33 0.55 7.56 12.76
CA PRO A 33 0.68 6.22 12.17
C PRO A 33 -0.63 5.71 11.54
N ALA A 34 -1.78 5.98 12.19
CA ALA A 34 -3.09 5.63 11.66
C ALA A 34 -3.38 6.23 10.27
N THR A 35 -2.93 7.46 10.01
CA THR A 35 -3.07 8.10 8.69
C THR A 35 -2.21 7.39 7.64
N VAL A 36 -0.99 7.00 8.01
CA VAL A 36 -0.09 6.25 7.12
C VAL A 36 -0.66 4.86 6.80
N PHE A 37 -1.17 4.13 7.79
CA PHE A 37 -1.82 2.83 7.58
C PHE A 37 -3.05 2.93 6.68
N ARG A 38 -3.91 3.94 6.87
CA ARG A 38 -5.06 4.20 5.98
C ARG A 38 -4.62 4.51 4.55
N ALA A 39 -3.53 5.24 4.38
CA ALA A 39 -3.00 5.55 3.05
C ALA A 39 -2.45 4.29 2.36
N ILE A 40 -1.75 3.42 3.09
CA ILE A 40 -1.28 2.11 2.57
C ILE A 40 -2.46 1.23 2.15
N ASP A 41 -3.48 1.07 3.02
CA ASP A 41 -4.67 0.28 2.70
C ASP A 41 -5.38 0.80 1.45
N ARG A 42 -5.62 2.12 1.39
CA ARG A 42 -6.23 2.75 0.21
C ARG A 42 -5.41 2.50 -1.06
N GLU A 43 -4.08 2.63 -0.98
CA GLU A 43 -3.22 2.46 -2.16
C GLU A 43 -3.18 1.01 -2.65
N VAL A 44 -3.10 0.03 -1.74
CA VAL A 44 -3.22 -1.39 -2.11
C VAL A 44 -4.56 -1.66 -2.79
N ARG A 45 -5.66 -1.13 -2.23
CA ARG A 45 -7.01 -1.24 -2.81
C ARG A 45 -7.17 -0.52 -4.15
N ASN A 46 -6.40 0.52 -4.44
CA ASN A 46 -6.40 1.19 -5.75
C ASN A 46 -5.60 0.39 -6.79
N ILE A 47 -4.43 -0.13 -6.42
CA ILE A 47 -3.52 -0.84 -7.33
C ILE A 47 -4.15 -2.14 -7.85
N ILE A 48 -4.82 -2.91 -6.98
CA ILE A 48 -5.39 -4.21 -7.34
C ILE A 48 -6.37 -4.11 -8.53
N PRO A 49 -7.47 -3.34 -8.46
CA PRO A 49 -8.43 -3.22 -9.56
C PRO A 49 -7.83 -2.51 -10.78
N ALA A 50 -6.94 -1.52 -10.59
CA ALA A 50 -6.24 -0.87 -11.70
C ALA A 50 -5.40 -1.85 -12.55
N ARG A 51 -4.93 -2.95 -11.94
CA ARG A 51 -4.15 -4.00 -12.59
C ARG A 51 -4.95 -5.28 -12.86
N ARG A 52 -6.28 -5.24 -12.72
CA ARG A 52 -7.16 -6.41 -12.88
C ARG A 52 -7.04 -7.08 -14.26
N HIS A 53 -6.71 -6.33 -15.31
CA HIS A 53 -6.46 -6.86 -16.65
C HIS A 53 -5.24 -7.81 -16.71
N ARG A 54 -4.34 -7.79 -15.72
CA ARG A 54 -3.20 -8.70 -15.63
C ARG A 54 -3.60 -9.99 -14.91
N LYS A 55 -3.18 -11.12 -15.48
CA LYS A 55 -3.28 -12.43 -14.83
C LYS A 55 -2.76 -12.34 -13.39
N ASN A 56 -3.46 -12.99 -12.45
CA ASN A 56 -3.16 -13.07 -11.01
C ASN A 56 -3.63 -11.92 -10.12
N PHE A 57 -4.30 -10.88 -10.64
CA PHE A 57 -4.82 -9.77 -9.82
C PHE A 57 -6.27 -9.96 -9.32
N ASP A 58 -7.07 -10.81 -9.98
CA ASP A 58 -8.50 -10.97 -9.67
C ASP A 58 -8.79 -11.45 -8.24
N SER A 59 -7.95 -12.32 -7.68
CA SER A 59 -8.13 -12.84 -6.31
C SER A 59 -7.50 -11.96 -5.24
N LEU A 60 -6.69 -10.95 -5.60
CA LEU A 60 -5.91 -10.19 -4.62
C LEU A 60 -6.80 -9.33 -3.72
N MET A 61 -7.88 -8.74 -4.25
CA MET A 61 -8.77 -7.88 -3.46
C MET A 61 -9.49 -8.69 -2.38
N VAL A 62 -10.00 -9.87 -2.75
CA VAL A 62 -10.65 -10.78 -1.80
C VAL A 62 -9.69 -11.18 -0.69
N MET A 63 -8.44 -11.53 -1.02
CA MET A 63 -7.40 -11.87 -0.03
C MET A 63 -6.90 -10.68 0.80
N TRP A 64 -7.11 -9.43 0.35
CA TRP A 64 -6.73 -8.25 1.13
C TRP A 64 -7.81 -7.87 2.16
N LEU A 65 -9.07 -8.16 1.86
CA LEU A 65 -10.22 -7.87 2.71
C LEU A 65 -10.55 -8.98 3.71
N SER A 66 -10.00 -10.18 3.50
CA SER A 66 -10.10 -11.34 4.40
C SER A 66 -9.21 -11.18 5.63
#